data_AF-A0A974DS55-F1
#
_entry.id   AF-A0A974DS55-F1
#
_cell.length_a   1.000
_cell.length_b   1.000
_cell.length_c   1.000
_cell.angle_alpha   90.00
_cell.angle_beta   90.00
_cell.angle_gamma   90.00
#
_symmetry.space_group_name_H-M   'P 1'
#
loop_
_entity.id
_entity.type
_entity.pdbx_description
1 polymer ?
#
loop_
_entity_poly.entity_id
_entity_poly.type
_entity_poly.pdbx_seq_one_letter_code
_entity_poly.pdbx_strand_id
1 'polypeptide(L)'
;MSPPSVKQQLQTPTMFQRRTTETAQQPALLPCAEHNLDSEPQVSSADTQAALHAVQKLFKTELKAAVAEFSLQIRELGDRVDRLEYTADGHAAALQEDQKLIASHQAQMAQLENKVEDLENRSRRGNLRVREALGCPWNPNLPRDIVLKLHHVEVRDLALQAARAVNKDTLPQQMQLYAHLAPATLQKSRLLKPVTALLIQHKIKYR
;
A
#
# COMPACT_ATOMS: atom_id res chain seq x y z
N MET A 1 6.50 -20.50 -1.43
CA MET A 1 5.13 -19.99 -1.71
C MET A 1 5.03 -18.61 -1.09
N SER A 2 5.63 -17.64 -1.77
CA SER A 2 5.49 -16.22 -1.44
C SER A 2 4.01 -15.86 -1.55
N PRO A 3 3.43 -15.08 -0.63
CA PRO A 3 2.09 -14.56 -0.85
C PRO A 3 2.07 -13.84 -2.20
N PRO A 4 0.98 -13.93 -2.98
CA PRO A 4 0.88 -13.18 -4.22
C PRO A 4 1.10 -11.71 -3.85
N SER A 5 2.15 -11.11 -4.43
CA SER A 5 2.31 -9.66 -4.45
C SER A 5 1.07 -9.12 -5.13
N VAL A 6 0.06 -8.81 -4.32
CA VAL A 6 -1.01 -7.91 -4.71
C VAL A 6 -0.25 -6.64 -5.01
N LYS A 7 -0.03 -6.38 -6.29
CA LYS A 7 0.31 -5.06 -6.79
C LYS A 7 -0.88 -4.20 -6.37
N GLN A 8 -0.86 -3.72 -5.13
CA GLN A 8 -1.62 -2.56 -4.73
C GLN A 8 -1.05 -1.46 -5.61
N GLN A 9 -1.68 -1.32 -6.76
CA GLN A 9 -1.61 -0.14 -7.59
C GLN A 9 -1.97 0.97 -6.61
N LEU A 10 -0.96 1.67 -6.09
CA LEU A 10 -1.16 2.89 -5.33
C LEU A 10 -1.97 3.78 -6.25
N GLN A 11 -3.29 3.79 -6.05
CA GLN A 11 -4.16 4.80 -6.59
C GLN A 11 -3.69 6.08 -5.92
N THR A 12 -2.84 6.81 -6.64
CA THR A 12 -2.49 8.17 -6.28
C THR A 12 -3.81 8.91 -6.12
N PRO A 13 -4.08 9.51 -4.94
CA PRO A 13 -5.35 10.17 -4.71
C PRO A 13 -5.58 11.23 -5.80
N THR A 14 -6.73 11.16 -6.46
CA THR A 14 -7.18 12.02 -7.57
C THR A 14 -7.38 13.49 -7.18
N MET A 15 -6.82 13.93 -6.05
CA MET A 15 -6.95 15.31 -5.54
C MET A 15 -6.14 16.34 -6.33
N PHE A 16 -5.31 15.91 -7.29
CA PHE A 16 -4.60 16.80 -8.21
C PHE A 16 -5.15 16.79 -9.65
N GLN A 17 -6.42 16.41 -9.87
CA GLN A 17 -7.12 16.84 -11.09
C GLN A 17 -7.47 18.32 -10.98
N ARG A 18 -6.47 19.19 -11.16
CA ARG A 18 -6.68 20.62 -11.45
C ARG A 18 -7.49 20.69 -12.74
N ARG A 19 -8.79 20.91 -12.60
CA ARG A 19 -9.68 21.33 -13.69
C ARG A 19 -9.28 22.74 -14.14
N THR A 20 -8.27 22.86 -14.99
CA THR A 20 -8.06 24.06 -15.81
C THR A 20 -9.01 23.96 -17.00
N THR A 21 -10.29 24.22 -16.76
CA THR A 21 -11.21 24.63 -17.83
C THR A 21 -11.34 26.14 -17.72
N GLU A 22 -10.25 26.82 -18.08
CA GLU A 22 -10.26 28.25 -18.34
C GLU A 22 -11.11 28.48 -19.58
N THR A 23 -12.38 28.79 -19.33
CA THR A 23 -13.23 29.41 -20.34
C THR A 23 -12.78 30.86 -20.42
N ALA A 24 -11.77 31.12 -21.26
CA ALA A 24 -11.30 32.47 -21.58
C ALA A 24 -12.40 33.19 -22.37
N GLN A 25 -13.41 33.69 -21.67
CA GLN A 25 -14.39 34.61 -22.23
C GLN A 25 -13.75 35.99 -22.25
N GLN A 26 -13.15 36.35 -23.39
CA GLN A 26 -12.63 37.69 -23.63
C GLN A 26 -13.77 38.71 -23.51
N PRO A 27 -13.62 39.78 -22.70
CA PRO A 27 -14.57 40.88 -22.70
C PRO A 27 -14.46 41.63 -24.05
N ALA A 28 -15.54 41.54 -24.84
CA ALA A 28 -15.68 42.31 -26.07
C ALA A 28 -15.74 43.81 -25.71
N LEU A 29 -14.68 44.55 -26.05
CA LEU A 29 -14.67 46.01 -25.95
C LEU A 29 -15.64 46.56 -27.01
N LEU A 30 -16.76 47.10 -26.53
CA LEU A 30 -17.73 47.83 -27.34
C LEU A 30 -17.09 49.11 -27.92
N PRO A 31 -17.33 49.45 -29.20
CA PRO A 31 -16.90 50.72 -29.77
C PRO A 31 -17.75 51.85 -29.17
N CYS A 32 -17.16 52.71 -28.35
CA CYS A 32 -17.79 53.97 -27.94
C CYS A 32 -17.89 54.87 -29.17
N ALA A 33 -19.12 55.14 -29.62
CA ALA A 33 -19.42 56.11 -30.65
C ALA A 33 -19.07 57.52 -30.15
N GLU A 34 -18.20 58.20 -30.88
CA GLU A 34 -17.84 59.60 -30.65
C GLU A 34 -19.02 60.50 -31.03
N HIS A 35 -19.68 61.07 -30.03
CA HIS A 35 -20.62 62.17 -30.21
C HIS A 35 -19.83 63.48 -30.24
N ASN A 36 -19.69 64.05 -31.44
CA ASN A 36 -19.27 65.44 -31.65
C ASN A 36 -20.35 66.37 -31.08
N LEU A 37 -20.02 67.12 -30.03
CA LEU A 37 -20.78 68.28 -29.60
C LEU A 37 -19.84 69.47 -29.38
N ASP A 38 -20.36 70.59 -29.84
CA ASP A 38 -19.80 71.92 -30.02
C ASP A 38 -19.07 72.54 -28.81
N SER A 39 -17.95 73.17 -29.15
CA SER A 39 -17.59 74.57 -28.83
C SER A 39 -18.01 75.11 -27.45
N GLU A 40 -17.13 74.93 -26.46
CA GLU A 40 -17.14 75.64 -25.18
C GLU A 40 -15.77 76.34 -24.93
N PRO A 41 -15.72 77.33 -24.03
CA PRO A 41 -14.84 78.48 -24.11
C PRO A 41 -13.39 78.20 -23.71
N GLN A 42 -12.52 78.96 -24.36
CA GLN A 42 -11.07 79.00 -24.26
C GLN A 42 -10.62 79.51 -22.86
N VAL A 43 -10.81 78.70 -21.82
CA VAL A 43 -10.34 78.98 -20.44
C VAL A 43 -8.98 78.31 -20.22
N SER A 44 -7.95 79.13 -19.97
CA SER A 44 -6.57 78.84 -19.54
C SER A 44 -5.99 77.43 -19.78
N SER A 45 -5.56 77.17 -21.02
CA SER A 45 -4.85 75.96 -21.49
C SER A 45 -3.61 75.51 -20.67
N ALA A 46 -2.97 76.40 -19.89
CA ALA A 46 -1.73 76.07 -19.19
C ALA A 46 -1.99 75.27 -17.90
N ASP A 47 -3.07 75.60 -17.18
CA ASP A 47 -3.37 75.00 -15.88
C ASP A 47 -3.85 73.55 -16.02
N THR A 48 -4.66 73.28 -17.05
CA THR A 48 -5.15 71.92 -17.36
C THR A 48 -4.02 70.99 -17.81
N GLN A 49 -3.06 71.51 -18.59
CA GLN A 49 -1.90 70.74 -19.01
C GLN A 49 -0.95 70.42 -17.84
N ALA A 50 -0.77 71.35 -16.91
CA ALA A 50 -0.02 71.11 -15.68
C ALA A 50 -0.68 70.03 -14.80
N ALA A 51 -2.01 70.08 -14.64
CA ALA A 51 -2.77 69.07 -13.91
C ALA A 51 -2.66 67.67 -14.54
N LEU A 52 -2.78 67.56 -15.88
CA LEU A 52 -2.61 66.29 -16.60
C LEU A 52 -1.20 65.71 -16.42
N HIS A 53 -0.17 66.55 -16.50
CA HIS A 53 1.20 66.11 -16.27
C HIS A 53 1.41 65.62 -14.82
N ALA A 54 0.78 66.29 -13.84
CA ALA A 54 0.81 65.86 -12.45
C ALA A 54 0.15 64.47 -12.26
N VAL A 55 -1.03 64.25 -12.86
CA VAL A 55 -1.72 62.94 -12.82
C VAL A 55 -0.88 61.86 -13.49
N GLN A 56 -0.30 62.12 -14.67
CA GLN A 56 0.58 61.16 -15.34
C GLN A 56 1.80 60.82 -14.49
N LYS A 57 2.37 61.81 -13.80
CA LYS A 57 3.51 61.59 -12.91
C LYS A 57 3.13 60.72 -11.72
N LEU A 58 2.00 61.01 -11.06
CA LEU A 58 1.47 60.21 -9.95
C LEU A 58 1.21 58.76 -10.38
N PHE A 59 0.52 58.57 -11.52
CA PHE A 59 0.25 57.24 -12.06
C PHE A 59 1.54 56.48 -12.37
N LYS A 60 2.54 57.13 -12.98
CA LYS A 60 3.85 56.51 -13.24
C LYS A 60 4.57 56.12 -11.95
N THR A 61 4.49 56.94 -10.90
CA THR A 61 5.12 56.63 -9.62
C THR A 61 4.43 55.48 -8.90
N GLU A 62 3.10 55.47 -8.86
CA GLU A 62 2.32 54.41 -8.24
C GLU A 62 2.47 53.09 -8.99
N LEU A 63 2.40 53.13 -10.33
CA LEU A 63 2.63 51.94 -11.16
C LEU A 63 4.03 51.38 -10.93
N LYS A 64 5.06 52.23 -10.86
CA LYS A 64 6.44 51.78 -10.59
C LYS A 64 6.56 51.16 -9.19
N ALA A 65 5.91 51.75 -8.19
CA ALA A 65 5.89 51.21 -6.83
C ALA A 65 5.20 49.84 -6.79
N ALA A 66 4.03 49.70 -7.42
CA ALA A 66 3.30 48.44 -7.51
C ALA A 66 4.12 47.36 -8.23
N VAL A 67 4.78 47.69 -9.36
CA VAL A 67 5.65 46.74 -10.07
C VAL A 67 6.84 46.30 -9.20
N ALA A 68 7.42 47.22 -8.43
CA ALA A 68 8.50 46.88 -7.50
C ALA A 68 8.02 45.96 -6.37
N GLU A 69 6.85 46.22 -5.81
CA GLU A 69 6.22 45.39 -4.78
C GLU A 69 5.90 43.98 -5.32
N PHE A 70 5.30 43.87 -6.50
CA PHE A 70 5.06 42.57 -7.13
C PHE A 70 6.36 41.82 -7.41
N SER A 71 7.40 42.52 -7.85
CA SER A 71 8.72 41.90 -8.06
C SER A 71 9.31 41.33 -6.76
N LEU A 72 9.10 42.00 -5.63
CA LEU A 72 9.49 41.50 -4.31
C LEU A 72 8.69 40.24 -3.94
N GLN A 73 7.36 40.28 -4.09
CA GLN A 73 6.48 39.16 -3.77
C GLN A 73 6.78 37.93 -4.63
N ILE A 74 7.06 38.11 -5.93
CA ILE A 74 7.47 37.02 -6.82
C ILE A 74 8.77 36.38 -6.35
N ARG A 75 9.74 37.20 -5.91
CA ARG A 75 11.01 36.70 -5.38
C ARG A 75 10.82 35.92 -4.08
N GLU A 76 10.08 36.47 -3.12
CA GLU A 76 9.78 35.80 -1.85
C GLU A 76 9.03 34.49 -2.08
N LEU A 77 8.09 34.47 -3.02
CA LEU A 77 7.38 33.25 -3.41
C LEU A 77 8.33 32.21 -4.00
N GLY A 78 9.28 32.63 -4.85
CA GLY A 78 10.34 31.77 -5.37
C GLY A 78 11.15 31.12 -4.24
N ASP A 79 11.67 31.93 -3.33
CA ASP A 79 12.47 31.44 -2.18
C ASP A 79 11.66 30.45 -1.31
N ARG A 80 10.36 30.67 -1.14
CA ARG A 80 9.47 29.77 -0.39
C ARG A 80 9.23 28.45 -1.13
N VAL A 81 9.06 28.48 -2.44
CA VAL A 81 8.92 27.28 -3.27
C VAL A 81 10.19 26.45 -3.21
N ASP A 82 11.36 27.07 -3.39
CA ASP A 82 12.65 26.37 -3.34
C ASP A 82 12.87 25.66 -1.99
N ARG A 83 12.51 26.32 -0.88
CA ARG A 83 12.55 25.70 0.46
C ARG A 83 11.60 24.52 0.58
N LEU A 84 10.38 24.65 0.07
CA LEU A 84 9.39 23.57 0.10
C LEU A 84 9.87 22.38 -0.72
N GLU A 85 10.41 22.59 -1.92
CA GLU A 85 10.99 21.55 -2.76
C GLU A 85 12.14 20.84 -2.05
N TYR A 86 13.08 21.59 -1.47
CA TYR A 86 14.18 21.01 -0.69
C TYR A 86 13.67 20.15 0.47
N THR A 87 12.67 20.62 1.22
CA THR A 87 12.08 19.81 2.31
C THR A 87 11.33 18.59 1.81
N ALA A 88 10.64 18.70 0.67
CA ALA A 88 9.91 17.59 0.05
C ALA A 88 10.86 16.49 -0.41
N ASP A 89 12.01 16.85 -1.00
CA ASP A 89 13.06 15.91 -1.39
C ASP A 89 13.67 15.21 -0.18
N GLY A 90 13.90 15.95 0.92
CA GLY A 90 14.35 15.38 2.19
C GLY A 90 13.37 14.34 2.75
N HIS A 91 12.07 14.64 2.70
CA HIS A 91 11.03 13.69 3.12
C HIS A 91 10.93 12.47 2.20
N ALA A 92 11.06 12.66 0.88
CA ALA A 92 11.06 11.57 -0.08
C ALA A 92 12.24 10.60 0.16
N ALA A 93 13.43 11.12 0.44
CA ALA A 93 14.59 10.31 0.77
C ALA A 93 14.39 9.52 2.08
N ALA A 94 13.90 10.17 3.14
CA ALA A 94 13.61 9.51 4.42
C ALA A 94 12.57 8.38 4.27
N LEU A 95 11.48 8.62 3.52
CA LEU A 95 10.48 7.58 3.23
C LEU A 95 11.07 6.40 2.46
N GLN A 96 11.99 6.65 1.53
CA GLN A 96 12.67 5.59 0.80
C GLN A 96 13.56 4.74 1.72
N GLU A 97 14.24 5.35 2.68
CA GLU A 97 15.04 4.64 3.69
C GLU A 97 14.16 3.80 4.61
N ASP A 98 13.06 4.37 5.13
CA ASP A 98 12.09 3.65 5.94
C ASP A 98 11.51 2.44 5.19
N GLN A 99 11.19 2.61 3.90
CA GLN A 99 10.70 1.51 3.07
C GLN A 99 11.72 0.38 2.94
N LYS A 100 13.02 0.69 2.85
CA LYS A 100 14.10 -0.31 2.84
C LYS A 100 14.19 -1.03 4.19
N LEU A 101 14.09 -0.31 5.30
CA LEU A 101 14.11 -0.89 6.64
C LEU A 101 12.92 -1.82 6.88
N ILE A 102 11.72 -1.40 6.49
CA ILE A 102 10.50 -2.23 6.56
C ILE A 102 10.69 -3.52 5.76
N ALA A 103 11.19 -3.43 4.52
CA ALA A 103 11.44 -4.61 3.69
C ALA A 103 12.46 -5.56 4.32
N SER A 104 13.54 -5.02 4.92
CA SER A 104 14.53 -5.79 5.66
C SER A 104 13.93 -6.53 6.86
N HIS A 105 13.15 -5.83 7.68
CA HIS A 105 12.48 -6.44 8.83
C HIS A 105 11.47 -7.52 8.42
N GLN A 106 10.69 -7.29 7.36
CA GLN A 106 9.78 -8.30 6.81
C GLN A 106 10.53 -9.56 6.37
N ALA A 107 11.68 -9.40 5.73
CA ALA A 107 12.53 -10.53 5.33
C ALA A 107 13.07 -11.29 6.56
N GLN A 108 13.52 -10.57 7.60
CA GLN A 108 13.98 -11.18 8.85
C GLN A 108 12.85 -11.93 9.57
N MET A 109 11.66 -11.36 9.66
CA MET A 109 10.49 -12.01 10.24
C MET A 109 10.16 -13.31 9.50
N ALA A 110 10.11 -13.26 8.16
CA ALA A 110 9.87 -14.46 7.35
C ALA A 110 10.96 -15.54 7.56
N GLN A 111 12.22 -15.15 7.72
CA GLN A 111 13.30 -16.09 8.04
C GLN A 111 13.13 -16.71 9.43
N LEU A 112 12.78 -15.92 10.44
CA LEU A 112 12.55 -16.40 11.80
C LEU A 112 11.34 -17.32 11.87
N GLU A 113 10.24 -16.99 11.21
CA GLU A 113 9.06 -17.84 11.11
C GLU A 113 9.40 -19.21 10.53
N ASN A 114 10.17 -19.24 9.43
CA ASN A 114 10.63 -20.50 8.83
C ASN A 114 11.54 -21.30 9.78
N LYS A 115 12.42 -20.63 10.53
CA LYS A 115 13.30 -21.29 11.53
C LYS A 115 12.49 -21.86 12.70
N VAL A 116 11.51 -21.12 13.21
CA VAL A 116 10.63 -21.58 14.28
C VAL A 116 9.83 -22.78 13.81
N GLU A 117 9.25 -22.72 12.62
CA GLU A 117 8.52 -23.85 12.04
C GLU A 117 9.41 -25.11 11.88
N ASP A 118 10.64 -24.95 11.39
CA ASP A 118 11.59 -26.07 11.26
C ASP A 118 11.93 -26.68 12.63
N LEU A 119 12.26 -25.85 13.62
CA LEU A 119 12.56 -26.30 14.98
C LEU A 119 11.37 -26.99 15.64
N GLU A 120 10.16 -26.45 15.49
CA GLU A 120 8.94 -27.08 15.98
C GLU A 120 8.71 -28.45 15.33
N ASN A 121 8.89 -28.56 14.01
CA ASN A 121 8.75 -29.84 13.31
C ASN A 121 9.82 -30.85 13.73
N ARG A 122 11.08 -30.43 13.90
CA ARG A 122 12.15 -31.29 14.42
C ARG A 122 11.84 -31.80 15.82
N SER A 123 11.38 -30.91 16.70
CA SER A 123 10.97 -31.25 18.06
C SER A 123 9.78 -32.24 18.10
N ARG A 124 8.87 -32.16 17.13
CA ARG A 124 7.70 -33.05 17.00
C ARG A 124 7.95 -34.30 16.14
N ARG A 125 9.15 -34.50 15.58
CA ARG A 125 9.42 -35.58 14.61
C ARG A 125 9.15 -36.98 15.18
N GLY A 126 9.48 -37.21 16.45
CA GLY A 126 9.21 -38.45 17.17
C GLY A 126 7.78 -38.59 17.70
N ASN A 127 6.91 -37.59 17.47
CA ASN A 127 5.56 -37.58 18.01
C ASN A 127 4.55 -38.18 17.01
N LEU A 128 3.65 -39.00 17.55
CA LEU A 128 2.52 -39.60 16.87
C LEU A 128 1.24 -39.10 17.52
N ARG A 129 0.25 -38.69 16.73
CA ARG A 129 -1.05 -38.23 17.21
C ARG A 129 -2.09 -39.30 16.90
N VAL A 130 -2.78 -39.77 17.93
CA VAL A 130 -3.92 -40.69 17.82
C VAL A 130 -5.19 -39.87 17.91
N ARG A 131 -6.03 -39.97 16.88
CA ARG A 131 -7.35 -39.38 16.84
C ARG A 131 -8.38 -40.48 16.75
N GLU A 132 -9.34 -40.48 17.66
CA GLU A 132 -10.52 -41.33 17.54
C GLU A 132 -11.44 -40.73 16.46
N ALA A 133 -12.00 -41.56 15.56
CA ALA A 133 -12.82 -41.05 14.46
C ALA A 133 -14.11 -40.33 14.91
N LEU A 134 -14.44 -40.42 16.21
CA LEU A 134 -15.72 -39.96 16.76
C LEU A 134 -15.89 -38.44 16.90
N GLY A 135 -14.95 -37.60 16.44
CA GLY A 135 -15.36 -36.32 15.86
C GLY A 135 -14.43 -35.10 15.96
N CYS A 136 -15.03 -33.95 15.65
CA CYS A 136 -14.38 -32.65 15.48
C CYS A 136 -13.82 -32.09 16.81
N PRO A 137 -12.61 -31.51 16.81
CA PRO A 137 -11.90 -31.09 18.02
C PRO A 137 -12.51 -29.92 18.80
N TRP A 138 -13.72 -29.45 18.44
CA TRP A 138 -14.38 -28.29 19.05
C TRP A 138 -15.56 -28.65 19.96
N ASN A 139 -16.00 -29.91 19.98
CA ASN A 139 -16.97 -30.33 20.98
C ASN A 139 -16.23 -30.69 22.27
N PRO A 140 -16.47 -30.00 23.39
CA PRO A 140 -15.87 -30.33 24.68
C PRO A 140 -16.27 -31.74 25.17
N ASN A 141 -17.32 -32.30 24.59
CA ASN A 141 -17.84 -33.65 24.85
C ASN A 141 -17.14 -34.74 24.04
N LEU A 142 -16.20 -34.39 23.16
CA LEU A 142 -15.43 -35.36 22.40
C LEU A 142 -14.06 -35.62 23.05
N PRO A 143 -13.55 -36.86 22.97
CA PRO A 143 -12.26 -37.20 23.52
C PRO A 143 -11.14 -36.38 22.85
N ARG A 144 -10.20 -35.93 23.66
CA ARG A 144 -9.03 -35.18 23.17
C ARG A 144 -8.08 -36.12 22.43
N ASP A 145 -7.43 -35.60 21.39
CA ASP A 145 -6.39 -36.35 20.69
C ASP A 145 -5.23 -36.69 21.65
N ILE A 146 -4.72 -37.92 21.55
CA ILE A 146 -3.61 -38.41 22.36
C ILE A 146 -2.31 -38.19 21.57
N VAL A 147 -1.28 -37.66 22.24
CA VAL A 147 0.06 -37.49 21.64
C VAL A 147 1.03 -38.47 22.30
N LEU A 148 1.58 -39.37 21.49
CA LEU A 148 2.59 -40.34 21.89
C LEU A 148 3.97 -39.82 21.46
N LYS A 149 4.91 -39.71 22.41
CA LYS A 149 6.31 -39.36 22.14
C LYS A 149 7.14 -40.64 22.08
N LEU A 150 7.56 -41.04 20.89
CA LEU A 150 8.37 -42.23 20.69
C LEU A 150 9.85 -41.85 20.81
N HIS A 151 10.64 -42.75 21.41
CA HIS A 151 12.07 -42.53 21.60
C HIS A 151 12.83 -42.51 20.27
N HIS A 152 12.39 -43.34 19.32
CA HIS A 152 13.00 -43.49 18.00
C HIS A 152 12.03 -43.04 16.90
N VAL A 153 12.50 -42.17 16.00
CA VAL A 153 11.71 -41.64 14.88
C VAL A 153 11.35 -42.75 13.89
N GLU A 154 12.23 -43.74 13.75
CA GLU A 154 12.05 -44.89 12.86
C GLU A 154 10.84 -45.72 13.26
N VAL A 155 10.65 -45.93 14.58
CA VAL A 155 9.49 -46.64 15.12
C VAL A 155 8.19 -45.88 14.82
N ARG A 156 8.24 -44.55 14.94
CA ARG A 156 7.12 -43.67 14.59
C ARG A 156 6.76 -43.79 13.11
N ASP A 157 7.76 -43.77 12.22
CA ASP A 157 7.56 -43.84 10.77
C ASP A 157 7.06 -45.22 10.34
N LEU A 158 7.60 -46.30 10.94
CA LEU A 158 7.14 -47.67 10.73
C LEU A 158 5.68 -47.83 11.16
N ALA A 159 5.30 -47.29 12.32
CA ALA A 159 3.92 -47.34 12.81
C ALA A 159 2.96 -46.59 11.86
N LEU A 160 3.35 -45.42 11.35
CA LEU A 160 2.54 -44.68 10.37
C LEU A 160 2.45 -45.41 9.03
N GLN A 161 3.51 -46.08 8.59
CA GLN A 161 3.49 -46.88 7.37
C GLN A 161 2.58 -48.10 7.51
N ALA A 162 2.70 -48.84 8.61
CA ALA A 162 1.82 -49.96 8.93
C ALA A 162 0.36 -49.50 8.99
N ALA A 163 0.07 -48.39 9.67
CA ALA A 163 -1.28 -47.82 9.76
C ALA A 163 -1.89 -47.43 8.40
N ARG A 164 -1.06 -47.05 7.43
CA ARG A 164 -1.52 -46.76 6.05
C ARG A 164 -1.73 -48.02 5.21
N ALA A 165 -1.03 -49.11 5.53
CA ALA A 165 -1.17 -50.39 4.85
C ALA A 165 -2.39 -51.19 5.34
N VAL A 166 -2.77 -51.00 6.60
CA VAL A 166 -3.95 -51.61 7.21
C VAL A 166 -5.22 -50.89 6.73
N ASN A 167 -6.25 -51.65 6.35
CA ASN A 167 -7.55 -51.09 6.01
C ASN A 167 -8.17 -50.41 7.24
N LYS A 168 -8.85 -49.27 7.05
CA LYS A 168 -9.42 -48.46 8.14
C LYS A 168 -10.39 -49.26 9.03
N ASP A 169 -11.05 -50.26 8.45
CA ASP A 169 -12.06 -51.07 9.13
C ASP A 169 -11.46 -52.11 10.09
N THR A 170 -10.14 -52.32 10.04
CA THR A 170 -9.46 -53.32 10.87
C THR A 170 -9.04 -52.77 12.23
N LEU A 171 -8.98 -51.44 12.40
CA LEU A 171 -8.57 -50.83 13.66
C LEU A 171 -9.75 -50.74 14.64
N PRO A 172 -9.55 -51.14 15.91
CA PRO A 172 -10.58 -50.96 16.93
C PRO A 172 -10.96 -49.48 17.05
N GLN A 173 -12.26 -49.22 17.18
CA GLN A 173 -12.81 -47.86 17.38
C GLN A 173 -12.49 -46.85 16.26
N GLN A 174 -12.19 -47.33 15.04
CA GLN A 174 -11.90 -46.48 13.88
C GLN A 174 -10.78 -45.46 14.15
N MET A 175 -9.79 -45.81 14.98
CA MET A 175 -8.70 -44.91 15.31
C MET A 175 -7.88 -44.52 14.07
N GLN A 176 -7.42 -43.28 14.06
CA GLN A 176 -6.59 -42.72 12.99
C GLN A 176 -5.26 -42.21 13.55
N LEU A 177 -4.17 -42.64 12.93
CA LEU A 177 -2.82 -42.24 13.29
C LEU A 177 -2.31 -41.13 12.36
N TYR A 178 -1.82 -40.06 12.97
CA TYR A 178 -1.32 -38.88 12.27
C TYR A 178 0.09 -38.50 12.72
N ALA A 179 0.85 -37.96 11.78
CA ALA A 179 2.05 -37.20 12.08
C ALA A 179 1.71 -35.98 12.95
N HIS A 180 2.39 -35.78 14.07
CA HIS A 180 2.27 -34.53 14.81
C HIS A 180 3.15 -33.46 14.15
N LEU A 181 2.53 -32.53 13.44
CA LEU A 181 3.21 -31.45 12.72
C LEU A 181 2.93 -30.08 13.37
N ALA A 182 3.79 -29.11 13.09
CA ALA A 182 3.57 -27.72 13.49
C ALA A 182 2.27 -27.16 12.88
N PRO A 183 1.55 -26.26 13.57
CA PRO A 183 0.33 -25.65 13.04
C PRO A 183 0.52 -24.94 11.69
N ALA A 184 1.63 -24.21 11.53
CA ALA A 184 1.97 -23.53 10.28
C ALA A 184 2.11 -24.53 9.11
N THR A 185 2.76 -25.67 9.35
CA THR A 185 2.91 -26.73 8.34
C THR A 185 1.56 -27.36 7.98
N LEU A 186 0.69 -27.59 8.97
CA LEU A 186 -0.67 -28.06 8.71
C LEU A 186 -1.48 -27.04 7.89
N GLN A 187 -1.32 -25.75 8.15
CA GLN A 187 -1.96 -24.69 7.36
C GLN A 187 -1.43 -24.67 5.92
N LYS A 188 -0.11 -24.74 5.72
CA LYS A 188 0.51 -24.86 4.39
C LYS A 188 -0.02 -26.08 3.63
N SER A 189 -0.13 -27.24 4.29
CA SER A 189 -0.72 -28.44 3.72
C SER A 189 -2.20 -28.26 3.32
N ARG A 190 -3.01 -27.54 4.13
CA ARG A 190 -4.39 -27.21 3.78
C ARG A 190 -4.49 -26.31 2.55
N LEU A 191 -3.62 -25.29 2.46
CA LEU A 191 -3.57 -24.38 1.31
C LEU A 191 -3.19 -25.10 0.01
N LEU A 192 -2.43 -26.19 0.09
CA LEU A 192 -2.06 -27.00 -1.07
C LEU A 192 -3.15 -27.97 -1.53
N LYS A 193 -4.21 -28.22 -0.72
CA LYS A 193 -5.26 -29.20 -1.06
C LYS A 193 -5.93 -28.98 -2.43
N PRO A 194 -6.27 -27.74 -2.86
CA PRO A 194 -6.87 -27.53 -4.17
C PRO A 194 -5.92 -27.94 -5.31
N VAL A 195 -4.63 -27.64 -5.16
CA VAL A 195 -3.60 -28.00 -6.13
C VAL A 195 -3.42 -29.50 -6.20
N THR A 196 -3.36 -30.18 -5.04
CA THR A 196 -3.21 -31.64 -5.01
C THR A 196 -4.44 -32.36 -5.56
N ALA A 197 -5.64 -31.81 -5.36
CA ALA A 197 -6.86 -32.33 -5.97
C ALA A 197 -6.83 -32.25 -7.51
N LEU A 198 -6.37 -31.13 -8.07
CA LEU A 198 -6.18 -30.98 -9.52
C LEU A 198 -5.15 -31.98 -10.06
N LEU A 199 -4.02 -32.16 -9.38
CA LEU A 199 -3.00 -33.14 -9.79
C LEU A 199 -3.57 -34.56 -9.83
N ILE A 200 -4.35 -34.94 -8.80
CA ILE A 200 -5.02 -36.25 -8.75
C ILE A 200 -6.04 -36.40 -9.89
N GLN A 201 -6.82 -35.36 -10.19
CA GLN A 201 -7.77 -35.36 -11.31
C GLN A 201 -7.08 -35.62 -12.65
N HIS A 202 -5.87 -35.08 -12.84
CA HIS A 202 -5.04 -35.31 -14.01
C HIS A 202 -4.23 -36.62 -13.96
N LYS A 203 -4.53 -37.52 -13.01
CA LYS A 203 -3.83 -38.80 -12.79
C LYS A 203 -2.32 -38.62 -12.52
N ILE A 204 -1.90 -37.45 -12.06
CA ILE A 204 -0.53 -37.20 -11.62
C ILE A 204 -0.40 -37.71 -10.20
N LYS A 205 0.46 -38.71 -9.99
CA LYS A 205 0.70 -39.29 -8.67
C LYS A 205 1.37 -38.26 -7.77
N TYR A 206 0.65 -37.79 -6.76
CA TYR A 206 1.14 -36.91 -5.69
C TYR A 206 1.16 -37.68 -4.36
N ARG A 207 2.23 -37.53 -3.57
CA ARG A 207 2.41 -38.19 -2.27
C ARG A 207 2.58 -37.17 -1.15
#